data_AF-C1E0J6-F1
#
_entry.id   AF-C1E0J6-F1
#
_cell.length_a   1.000
_cell.length_b   1.000
_cell.length_c   1.000
_cell.angle_alpha   90.00
_cell.angle_beta   90.00
_cell.angle_gamma   90.00
#
_symmetry.space_group_name_H-M   'P 1'
#
loop_
_entity.id
_entity.type
_entity.pdbx_description
1 polymer ?
#
loop_
_entity_poly.entity_id
_entity_poly.type
_entity_poly.pdbx_seq_one_letter_code
_entity_poly.pdbx_strand_id
1 'polypeptide(L)'
;AVFKPVDEEPLARNNPRGRNVAPASGEGLRKGTRVGEGASREVAAYVLDHDGFAGVPATSFANLGEQFHGTDGEDLSALHGKLGSFQAYVHGATEAEEMGPHKFPVHEVHKITQLDIRLANTDRNAGNILVQKSEDGELKLVPIDHGYALPHTLEDVCFEWEFWPQAKLPYSEETREYIADIDVDADIELLREQGIELQPSSERVLRVCTTLLQRAAAIGCCPADIAGMMSRPMPNRMSDLEKLVSRAASSASTA
;
A
#
# COMPACT_ATOMS: atom_id res chain seq x y z
N ALA A 1 -2.57 -17.86 7.72
CA ALA A 1 -2.13 -16.93 6.67
C ALA A 1 -3.35 -16.51 5.85
N VAL A 2 -3.26 -15.39 5.16
CA VAL A 2 -4.27 -14.90 4.22
C VAL A 2 -3.70 -15.04 2.82
N PHE A 3 -4.42 -15.72 1.92
CA PHE A 3 -4.02 -15.90 0.53
C PHE A 3 -4.99 -15.16 -0.40
N LYS A 4 -4.47 -14.30 -1.28
CA LYS A 4 -5.26 -13.54 -2.26
C LYS A 4 -4.79 -13.92 -3.68
N PRO A 5 -5.50 -14.82 -4.39
CA PRO A 5 -5.17 -15.21 -5.75
C PRO A 5 -5.34 -14.05 -6.74
N VAL A 6 -4.35 -13.87 -7.62
CA VAL A 6 -4.35 -12.83 -8.67
C VAL A 6 -5.58 -12.91 -9.56
N ASP A 7 -6.00 -14.11 -9.94
CA ASP A 7 -7.10 -14.31 -10.88
C ASP A 7 -8.50 -14.28 -10.25
N GLU A 8 -8.57 -14.11 -8.93
CA GLU A 8 -9.81 -13.96 -8.14
C GLU A 8 -10.04 -12.53 -7.64
N GLU A 9 -9.11 -11.61 -7.91
CA GLU A 9 -9.25 -10.19 -7.61
C GLU A 9 -10.56 -9.61 -8.18
N PRO A 10 -11.06 -8.48 -7.66
CA PRO A 10 -12.20 -7.79 -8.27
C PRO A 10 -11.98 -7.56 -9.77
N LEU A 11 -12.99 -7.88 -10.57
CA LEU A 11 -12.96 -7.80 -12.05
C LEU A 11 -12.08 -8.84 -12.74
N ALA A 12 -11.35 -9.68 -12.00
CA ALA A 12 -10.57 -10.77 -12.56
C ALA A 12 -11.46 -11.94 -13.02
N ARG A 13 -10.94 -12.73 -13.97
CA ARG A 13 -11.68 -13.79 -14.68
C ARG A 13 -12.40 -14.78 -13.75
N ASN A 14 -11.80 -15.12 -12.61
CA ASN A 14 -12.26 -16.16 -11.68
C ASN A 14 -12.81 -15.56 -10.38
N ASN A 15 -13.18 -14.27 -10.38
CA ASN A 15 -13.71 -13.62 -9.18
C ASN A 15 -14.90 -14.41 -8.58
N PRO A 16 -14.80 -14.88 -7.31
CA PRO A 16 -15.79 -15.79 -6.72
C PRO A 16 -17.16 -15.15 -6.47
N ARG A 17 -17.24 -13.81 -6.53
CA ARG A 17 -18.49 -13.05 -6.39
C ARG A 17 -19.18 -12.81 -7.75
N GLY A 18 -18.68 -13.39 -8.83
CA GLY A 18 -19.23 -13.23 -10.19
C GLY A 18 -18.99 -11.84 -10.79
N ARG A 19 -18.12 -11.02 -10.18
CA ARG A 19 -17.75 -9.69 -10.68
C ARG A 19 -16.49 -9.81 -11.53
N ASN A 20 -16.60 -10.46 -12.69
CA ASN A 20 -15.48 -10.88 -13.54
C ASN A 20 -15.42 -10.17 -14.90
N VAL A 21 -16.04 -8.99 -15.00
CA VAL A 21 -16.05 -8.18 -16.23
C VAL A 21 -15.13 -6.98 -16.03
N ALA A 22 -13.87 -7.12 -16.46
CA ALA A 22 -12.94 -6.00 -16.52
C ALA A 22 -13.30 -5.05 -17.68
N PRO A 23 -13.12 -3.73 -17.51
CA PRO A 23 -13.22 -2.79 -18.62
C PRO A 23 -12.11 -3.05 -19.65
N ALA A 24 -12.33 -2.64 -20.91
CA ALA A 24 -11.35 -2.80 -21.98
C ALA A 24 -10.00 -2.10 -21.69
N SER A 25 -10.00 -1.10 -20.81
CA SER A 25 -8.79 -0.42 -20.32
C SER A 25 -7.92 -1.27 -19.39
N GLY A 26 -8.48 -2.34 -18.82
CA GLY A 26 -7.86 -3.14 -17.75
C GLY A 26 -7.81 -2.44 -16.39
N GLU A 27 -8.52 -1.32 -16.24
CA GLU A 27 -8.60 -0.56 -14.98
C GLU A 27 -9.29 -1.37 -13.88
N GLY A 28 -8.73 -1.33 -12.67
CA GLY A 28 -9.28 -1.96 -11.47
C GLY A 28 -10.40 -1.16 -10.82
N LEU A 29 -10.69 -1.44 -9.55
CA LEU A 29 -11.73 -0.72 -8.80
C LEU A 29 -11.34 0.72 -8.44
N ARG A 30 -10.04 1.00 -8.31
CA ARG A 30 -9.48 2.31 -7.96
C ARG A 30 -8.80 2.95 -9.17
N LYS A 31 -8.93 4.27 -9.34
CA LYS A 31 -8.28 4.93 -10.50
C LYS A 31 -6.77 4.77 -10.42
N GLY A 32 -6.17 4.44 -11.55
CA GLY A 32 -4.73 4.16 -11.63
C GLY A 32 -4.33 2.75 -11.20
N THR A 33 -5.25 1.88 -10.79
CA THR A 33 -4.95 0.46 -10.52
C THR A 33 -5.36 -0.43 -11.69
N ARG A 34 -4.75 -1.61 -11.82
CA ARG A 34 -5.13 -2.61 -12.84
C ARG A 34 -5.51 -3.94 -12.21
N VAL A 35 -6.41 -4.64 -12.89
CA VAL A 35 -6.83 -5.98 -12.50
C VAL A 35 -5.64 -6.94 -12.55
N GLY A 36 -5.40 -7.68 -11.48
CA GLY A 36 -4.34 -8.68 -11.37
C GLY A 36 -3.00 -8.14 -10.87
N GLU A 37 -2.91 -6.85 -10.51
CA GLU A 37 -1.70 -6.30 -9.90
C GLU A 37 -1.71 -6.36 -8.37
N GLY A 38 -2.88 -6.59 -7.74
CA GLY A 38 -3.06 -6.45 -6.29
C GLY A 38 -2.10 -7.32 -5.48
N ALA A 39 -1.90 -8.58 -5.87
CA ALA A 39 -0.92 -9.44 -5.22
C ALA A 39 0.49 -8.85 -5.19
N SER A 40 0.94 -8.24 -6.28
CA SER A 40 2.27 -7.60 -6.34
C SER A 40 2.35 -6.36 -5.45
N ARG A 41 1.24 -5.63 -5.29
CA ARG A 41 1.17 -4.45 -4.42
C ARG A 41 1.24 -4.82 -2.95
N GLU A 42 0.62 -5.94 -2.57
CA GLU A 42 0.71 -6.51 -1.21
C GLU A 42 2.14 -6.90 -0.84
N VAL A 43 2.84 -7.60 -1.74
CA VAL A 43 4.23 -8.00 -1.49
C VAL A 43 5.13 -6.76 -1.50
N ALA A 44 4.92 -5.82 -2.41
CA ALA A 44 5.69 -4.57 -2.45
C ALA A 44 5.55 -3.78 -1.14
N ALA A 45 4.34 -3.68 -0.57
CA ALA A 45 4.14 -2.98 0.68
C ALA A 45 4.94 -3.59 1.85
N TYR A 46 5.06 -4.91 1.90
CA TYR A 46 5.90 -5.60 2.88
C TYR A 46 7.40 -5.38 2.61
N VAL A 47 7.83 -5.52 1.36
CA VAL A 47 9.25 -5.35 0.97
C VAL A 47 9.73 -3.92 1.24
N LEU A 48 8.86 -2.93 1.01
CA LEU A 48 9.14 -1.52 1.24
C LEU A 48 8.92 -1.08 2.70
N ASP A 49 8.46 -1.96 3.58
CA ASP A 49 8.38 -1.69 5.02
C ASP A 49 9.72 -2.02 5.70
N HIS A 50 10.69 -1.11 5.57
CA HIS A 50 12.07 -1.36 6.00
C HIS A 50 12.11 -1.63 7.50
N ASP A 51 12.83 -2.70 7.89
CA ASP A 51 12.90 -3.20 9.26
C ASP A 51 11.54 -3.48 9.93
N GLY A 52 10.46 -3.57 9.15
CA GLY A 52 9.09 -3.70 9.65
C GLY A 52 8.59 -2.47 10.41
N PHE A 53 9.06 -1.27 10.04
CA PHE A 53 8.75 -0.01 10.74
C PHE A 53 7.25 0.26 10.87
N ALA A 54 6.49 0.17 9.78
CA ALA A 54 5.03 0.27 9.77
C ALA A 54 4.36 -0.96 10.37
N GLY A 55 5.02 -2.12 10.28
CA GLY A 55 4.55 -3.39 10.81
C GLY A 55 3.64 -4.15 9.85
N VAL A 56 3.88 -4.04 8.53
CA VAL A 56 3.19 -4.86 7.52
C VAL A 56 3.50 -6.33 7.81
N PRO A 57 2.49 -7.20 7.95
CA PRO A 57 2.75 -8.61 8.18
C PRO A 57 3.54 -9.23 7.03
N ALA A 58 4.41 -10.20 7.36
CA ALA A 58 5.25 -10.88 6.36
C ALA A 58 4.42 -11.35 5.16
N THR A 59 4.75 -10.86 3.97
CA THR A 59 3.97 -11.10 2.75
C THR A 59 4.90 -11.51 1.62
N SER A 60 4.57 -12.60 0.94
CA SER A 60 5.34 -13.08 -0.20
C SER A 60 4.41 -13.60 -1.30
N PHE A 61 4.94 -13.82 -2.50
CA PHE A 61 4.21 -14.57 -3.50
C PHE A 61 4.14 -16.05 -3.11
N ALA A 62 2.98 -16.67 -3.33
CA ALA A 62 2.83 -18.11 -3.25
C ALA A 62 2.05 -18.61 -4.45
N ASN A 63 2.41 -19.82 -4.90
CA ASN A 63 1.63 -20.57 -5.87
C ASN A 63 0.98 -21.75 -5.14
N LEU A 64 -0.33 -21.68 -4.88
CA LEU A 64 -1.07 -22.70 -4.14
C LEU A 64 -1.91 -23.55 -5.10
N GLY A 65 -1.57 -24.83 -5.20
CA GLY A 65 -2.37 -25.86 -5.89
C GLY A 65 -3.32 -26.61 -4.96
N GLU A 66 -4.24 -27.39 -5.54
CA GLU A 66 -5.04 -28.35 -4.76
C GLU A 66 -4.14 -29.44 -4.14
N GLN A 67 -4.60 -30.04 -3.04
CA GLN A 67 -3.85 -31.05 -2.28
C GLN A 67 -3.30 -32.16 -3.19
N PHE A 68 -1.98 -32.30 -3.17
CA PHE A 68 -1.29 -33.38 -3.88
C PHE A 68 -1.23 -34.62 -2.98
N HIS A 69 -2.00 -35.65 -3.30
CA HIS A 69 -1.78 -37.00 -2.81
C HIS A 69 -0.84 -37.75 -3.78
N GLY A 70 0.40 -37.28 -3.89
CA GLY A 70 1.38 -37.89 -4.78
C GLY A 70 1.83 -39.26 -4.26
N THR A 71 1.70 -40.29 -5.10
CA THR A 71 2.61 -41.46 -5.03
C THR A 71 3.91 -41.11 -5.75
N ASP A 72 5.04 -41.66 -5.31
CA ASP A 72 6.37 -41.31 -5.82
C ASP A 72 6.44 -41.38 -7.37
N GLY A 73 6.77 -40.25 -8.02
CA GLY A 73 7.16 -40.22 -9.44
C GLY A 73 6.29 -39.39 -10.41
N GLU A 74 5.26 -38.68 -9.96
CA GLU A 74 4.47 -37.80 -10.84
C GLU A 74 5.08 -36.42 -11.07
N ASP A 75 4.88 -35.89 -12.28
CA ASP A 75 5.44 -34.64 -12.79
C ASP A 75 4.78 -33.42 -12.11
N LEU A 76 5.51 -32.80 -11.18
CA LEU A 76 5.09 -31.59 -10.46
C LEU A 76 4.83 -30.38 -11.38
N SER A 77 5.25 -30.42 -12.66
CA SER A 77 4.99 -29.34 -13.63
C SER A 77 3.54 -29.29 -14.11
N ALA A 78 2.76 -30.35 -13.89
CA ALA A 78 1.33 -30.40 -14.20
C ALA A 78 0.44 -29.77 -13.11
N LEU A 79 1.03 -29.29 -12.01
CA LEU A 79 0.30 -28.69 -10.90
C LEU A 79 -0.24 -27.31 -11.28
N HIS A 80 -1.53 -27.24 -11.58
CA HIS A 80 -2.24 -25.98 -11.80
C HIS A 80 -2.52 -25.28 -10.46
N GLY A 81 -1.53 -24.55 -9.96
CA GLY A 81 -1.71 -23.71 -8.79
C GLY A 81 -2.16 -22.29 -9.14
N LYS A 82 -2.75 -21.61 -8.16
CA LYS A 82 -3.08 -20.19 -8.24
C LYS A 82 -1.93 -19.38 -7.68
N LEU A 83 -1.42 -18.43 -8.46
CA LEU A 83 -0.47 -17.42 -7.97
C LEU A 83 -1.23 -16.34 -7.20
N GLY A 84 -0.71 -15.92 -6.05
CA GLY A 84 -1.30 -14.87 -5.24
C GLY A 84 -0.34 -14.33 -4.18
N SER A 85 -0.77 -13.29 -3.46
CA SER A 85 -0.06 -12.84 -2.26
C SER A 85 -0.44 -13.74 -1.09
N PHE A 86 0.56 -14.10 -0.29
CA PHE A 86 0.44 -14.92 0.91
C PHE A 86 0.99 -14.15 2.10
N GLN A 87 0.08 -13.60 2.89
CA GLN A 87 0.39 -12.77 4.05
C GLN A 87 0.25 -13.57 5.33
N ALA A 88 1.20 -13.42 6.25
CA ALA A 88 1.12 -13.98 7.58
C ALA A 88 -0.17 -13.53 8.26
N TYR A 89 -0.90 -14.47 8.86
CA TYR A 89 -2.10 -14.12 9.59
C TYR A 89 -1.68 -13.50 10.92
N VAL A 90 -2.22 -12.32 11.22
CA VAL A 90 -2.02 -11.63 12.48
C VAL A 90 -3.34 -11.62 13.24
N HIS A 91 -3.31 -12.08 14.49
CA HIS A 91 -4.47 -12.03 15.35
C HIS A 91 -4.68 -10.59 15.85
N GLY A 92 -5.67 -9.90 15.30
CA GLY A 92 -6.17 -8.63 15.83
C GLY A 92 -7.15 -8.86 16.98
N ALA A 93 -7.20 -7.94 17.94
CA ALA A 93 -8.32 -7.88 18.89
C ALA A 93 -9.58 -7.33 18.21
N THR A 94 -9.40 -6.38 17.29
CA THR A 94 -10.45 -5.74 16.48
C THR A 94 -9.83 -5.03 15.28
N GLU A 95 -10.65 -4.58 14.34
CA GLU A 95 -10.29 -3.56 13.34
C GLU A 95 -10.33 -2.16 13.96
N ALA A 96 -9.58 -1.21 13.39
CA ALA A 96 -9.56 0.16 13.89
C ALA A 96 -10.91 0.86 13.69
N GLU A 97 -11.76 0.43 12.74
CA GLU A 97 -13.10 1.02 12.54
C GLU A 97 -14.03 0.84 13.77
N GLU A 98 -13.80 -0.20 14.57
CA GLU A 98 -14.60 -0.45 15.77
C GLU A 98 -14.14 0.39 16.98
N MET A 99 -13.06 1.17 16.83
CA MET A 99 -12.49 1.99 17.89
C MET A 99 -12.41 3.47 17.50
N GLY A 100 -12.72 4.36 18.45
CA GLY A 100 -12.51 5.79 18.24
C GLY A 100 -11.02 6.13 18.08
N PRO A 101 -10.61 6.89 17.05
CA PRO A 101 -9.20 7.10 16.71
C PRO A 101 -8.40 7.77 17.83
N HIS A 102 -9.06 8.53 18.72
CA HIS A 102 -8.46 9.13 19.91
C HIS A 102 -7.77 8.13 20.87
N LYS A 103 -8.07 6.83 20.75
CA LYS A 103 -7.44 5.79 21.58
C LYS A 103 -6.06 5.37 21.07
N PHE A 104 -5.74 5.64 19.80
CA PHE A 104 -4.52 5.13 19.19
C PHE A 104 -3.27 5.94 19.60
N PRO A 105 -2.15 5.28 19.94
CA PRO A 105 -0.89 5.98 20.18
C PRO A 105 -0.43 6.74 18.93
N VAL A 106 0.20 7.90 19.14
CA VAL A 106 0.68 8.75 18.03
C VAL A 106 1.68 8.01 17.15
N HIS A 107 2.66 7.34 17.76
CA HIS A 107 3.71 6.61 17.04
C HIS A 107 3.13 5.47 16.18
N GLU A 108 2.09 4.78 16.66
CA GLU A 108 1.43 3.70 15.92
C GLU A 108 0.67 4.20 14.69
N VAL A 109 0.14 5.42 14.73
CA VAL A 109 -0.45 6.04 13.54
C VAL A 109 0.65 6.50 12.59
N HIS A 110 1.67 7.20 13.10
CA HIS A 110 2.76 7.77 12.29
C HIS A 110 3.56 6.74 11.50
N LYS A 111 3.81 5.55 12.08
CA LYS A 111 4.51 4.49 11.36
C LYS A 111 3.74 3.98 10.14
N ILE A 112 2.40 4.03 10.18
CA ILE A 112 1.52 3.65 9.05
C ILE A 112 1.47 4.79 8.03
N THR A 113 1.32 6.03 8.48
CA THR A 113 1.13 7.18 7.57
C THR A 113 2.31 7.37 6.62
N GLN A 114 3.54 7.18 7.11
CA GLN A 114 4.73 7.32 6.25
C GLN A 114 4.71 6.31 5.09
N LEU A 115 4.31 5.05 5.36
CA LEU A 115 4.27 4.00 4.36
C LEU A 115 3.14 4.28 3.36
N ASP A 116 1.94 4.56 3.85
CA ASP A 116 0.79 4.84 2.98
C ASP A 116 1.01 6.05 2.07
N ILE A 117 1.63 7.12 2.59
CA ILE A 117 2.03 8.29 1.79
C ILE A 117 3.01 7.85 0.69
N ARG A 118 4.08 7.12 1.06
CA ARG A 118 5.10 6.67 0.12
C ARG A 118 4.53 5.79 -0.99
N LEU A 119 3.59 4.91 -0.63
CA LEU A 119 2.92 4.01 -1.55
C LEU A 119 1.74 4.64 -2.30
N ALA A 120 1.35 5.89 -1.99
CA ALA A 120 0.16 6.54 -2.51
C ALA A 120 -1.09 5.64 -2.42
N ASN A 121 -1.30 5.01 -1.26
CA ASN A 121 -2.38 4.05 -1.06
C ASN A 121 -3.75 4.71 -1.37
N THR A 122 -4.52 4.10 -2.26
CA THR A 122 -5.83 4.64 -2.70
C THR A 122 -7.00 4.07 -1.89
N ASP A 123 -6.74 3.20 -0.91
CA ASP A 123 -7.77 2.50 -0.16
C ASP A 123 -7.40 2.32 1.32
N ARG A 124 -6.67 3.26 1.93
CA ARG A 124 -6.45 3.19 3.38
C ARG A 124 -7.66 3.70 4.14
N ASN A 125 -8.44 2.76 4.66
CA ASN A 125 -9.53 2.97 5.62
C ASN A 125 -9.22 2.29 6.96
N ALA A 126 -10.02 2.56 8.00
CA ALA A 126 -9.85 2.03 9.35
C ALA A 126 -10.10 0.51 9.44
N GLY A 127 -10.91 -0.07 8.55
CA GLY A 127 -11.06 -1.52 8.42
C GLY A 127 -9.78 -2.22 7.95
N ASN A 128 -8.93 -1.50 7.21
CA ASN A 128 -7.64 -2.01 6.73
C ASN A 128 -6.51 -1.88 7.77
N ILE A 129 -6.82 -1.56 9.03
CA ILE A 129 -5.85 -1.49 10.12
C ILE A 129 -6.35 -2.38 11.26
N LEU A 130 -5.58 -3.42 11.59
CA LEU A 130 -5.87 -4.25 12.75
C LEU A 130 -5.33 -3.60 14.02
N VAL A 131 -6.07 -3.72 15.11
CA VAL A 131 -5.64 -3.32 16.45
C VAL A 131 -5.31 -4.57 17.24
N GLN A 132 -4.07 -4.70 17.69
CA GLN A 132 -3.66 -5.64 18.72
C GLN A 132 -3.60 -4.94 20.07
N LYS A 133 -3.83 -5.70 21.13
CA LYS A 133 -3.71 -5.21 22.50
C LYS A 133 -2.76 -6.13 23.27
N SER A 134 -1.71 -5.57 23.84
CA SER A 134 -0.79 -6.31 24.72
C SER A 134 -1.47 -6.64 26.05
N GLU A 135 -0.85 -7.52 26.83
CA GLU A 135 -1.31 -7.84 28.20
C GLU A 135 -1.34 -6.59 29.09
N ASP A 136 -0.38 -5.68 28.90
CA ASP A 136 -0.27 -4.40 29.61
C ASP A 136 -1.28 -3.35 29.11
N GLY A 137 -2.05 -3.68 28.07
CA GLY A 137 -3.09 -2.84 27.51
C GLY A 137 -2.61 -1.82 26.47
N GLU A 138 -1.35 -1.88 26.07
CA GLU A 138 -0.82 -1.08 24.97
C GLU A 138 -1.45 -1.52 23.65
N LEU A 139 -1.85 -0.55 22.85
CA LEU A 139 -2.43 -0.80 21.53
C LEU A 139 -1.34 -0.76 20.48
N LYS A 140 -1.31 -1.78 19.62
CA LYS A 140 -0.48 -1.83 18.43
C LYS A 140 -1.36 -1.86 17.19
N LEU A 141 -1.07 -1.01 16.21
CA LEU A 141 -1.70 -0.98 14.91
C LEU A 141 -0.87 -1.77 13.90
N VAL A 142 -1.56 -2.55 13.07
CA VAL A 142 -0.98 -3.40 12.04
C VAL A 142 -1.68 -3.09 10.71
N PRO A 143 -1.01 -2.43 9.76
CA PRO A 143 -1.60 -2.16 8.45
C PRO A 143 -1.68 -3.45 7.63
N ILE A 144 -2.84 -3.71 7.04
CA ILE A 144 -3.08 -4.82 6.13
C ILE A 144 -3.72 -4.31 4.83
N ASP A 145 -3.90 -5.19 3.86
CA ASP A 145 -4.65 -4.91 2.62
C ASP A 145 -4.10 -3.74 1.79
N HIS A 146 -2.93 -3.95 1.19
CA HIS A 146 -2.24 -2.98 0.34
C HIS A 146 -2.47 -3.23 -1.17
N GLY A 147 -3.49 -4.02 -1.54
CA GLY A 147 -3.77 -4.38 -2.94
C GLY A 147 -4.00 -3.19 -3.88
N TYR A 148 -4.35 -2.01 -3.36
CA TYR A 148 -4.53 -0.77 -4.12
C TYR A 148 -3.45 0.29 -3.86
N ALA A 149 -2.25 -0.15 -3.47
CA ALA A 149 -1.06 0.71 -3.40
C ALA A 149 -0.35 0.84 -4.75
N LEU A 150 0.54 1.85 -4.85
CA LEU A 150 1.39 2.12 -6.01
C LEU A 150 0.62 2.28 -7.34
N PRO A 151 -0.44 3.10 -7.37
CA PRO A 151 -1.22 3.32 -8.58
C PRO A 151 -0.35 3.92 -9.70
N HIS A 152 -0.82 3.82 -10.93
CA HIS A 152 -0.22 4.46 -12.10
C HIS A 152 -0.50 5.97 -12.19
N THR A 153 -1.43 6.48 -11.39
CA THR A 153 -1.82 7.89 -11.33
C THR A 153 -2.09 8.29 -9.88
N LEU A 154 -2.09 9.60 -9.59
CA LEU A 154 -2.32 10.14 -8.24
C LEU A 154 -3.78 10.54 -8.00
N GLU A 155 -4.71 10.05 -8.82
CA GLU A 155 -6.07 10.60 -8.88
C GLU A 155 -6.99 10.21 -7.71
N ASP A 156 -6.76 9.02 -7.13
CA ASP A 156 -7.65 8.39 -6.14
C ASP A 156 -6.96 8.16 -4.79
N VAL A 157 -5.83 8.84 -4.55
CA VAL A 157 -5.12 8.76 -3.28
C VAL A 157 -6.04 9.25 -2.16
N CYS A 158 -6.22 8.42 -1.13
CA CYS A 158 -7.17 8.69 -0.06
C CYS A 158 -6.73 8.00 1.23
N PHE A 159 -6.74 8.75 2.33
CA PHE A 159 -6.32 8.28 3.64
C PHE A 159 -7.37 8.64 4.69
N GLU A 160 -8.01 7.65 5.32
CA GLU A 160 -8.95 7.94 6.40
C GLU A 160 -8.25 8.55 7.62
N TRP A 161 -7.01 8.13 7.89
CA TRP A 161 -6.23 8.64 9.02
C TRP A 161 -5.87 10.12 8.88
N GLU A 162 -6.05 10.75 7.70
CA GLU A 162 -5.87 12.20 7.50
C GLU A 162 -6.66 13.03 8.52
N PHE A 163 -7.83 12.52 8.93
CA PHE A 163 -8.72 13.23 9.84
C PHE A 163 -8.46 12.92 11.32
N TRP A 164 -7.60 11.94 11.62
CA TRP A 164 -7.32 11.50 12.99
C TRP A 164 -6.45 12.54 13.73
N PRO A 165 -6.63 12.72 15.05
CA PRO A 165 -5.88 13.73 15.80
C PRO A 165 -4.37 13.49 15.79
N GLN A 166 -3.92 12.23 15.75
CA GLN A 166 -2.50 11.85 15.71
C GLN A 166 -1.82 12.30 14.41
N ALA A 167 -2.53 12.24 13.28
CA ALA A 167 -2.02 12.66 11.98
C ALA A 167 -1.82 14.19 11.88
N LYS A 168 -2.40 14.96 12.82
CA LYS A 168 -2.25 16.42 12.91
C LYS A 168 -1.07 16.86 13.77
N LEU A 169 -0.24 15.91 14.19
CA LEU A 169 1.00 16.15 14.92
C LEU A 169 2.20 15.89 14.00
N PRO A 170 3.26 16.71 14.04
CA PRO A 170 4.49 16.43 13.31
C PRO A 170 5.09 15.08 13.69
N TYR A 171 5.77 14.44 12.74
CA TYR A 171 6.51 13.21 13.00
C TYR A 171 7.55 13.38 14.13
N SER A 172 7.77 12.31 14.91
CA SER A 172 8.84 12.26 15.90
C SER A 172 10.22 12.40 15.23
N GLU A 173 11.27 12.61 16.03
CA GLU A 173 12.64 12.60 15.51
C GLU A 173 12.99 11.25 14.88
N GLU A 174 12.72 10.15 15.57
CA GLU A 174 12.91 8.78 15.08
C GLU A 174 12.22 8.55 13.72
N THR A 175 10.94 8.92 13.57
CA THR A 175 10.23 8.74 12.30
C THR A 175 10.79 9.65 11.19
N ARG A 176 11.26 10.85 11.52
CA ARG A 176 11.89 11.74 10.53
C ARG A 176 13.24 11.22 10.06
N GLU A 177 14.04 10.64 10.97
CA GLU A 177 15.30 9.99 10.62
C GLU A 177 15.05 8.78 9.71
N TYR A 178 14.09 7.92 10.06
CA TYR A 178 13.65 6.82 9.20
C TYR A 178 13.24 7.31 7.80
N ILE A 179 12.38 8.34 7.71
CA ILE A 179 11.93 8.90 6.42
C ILE A 179 13.11 9.46 5.61
N ALA A 180 14.04 10.14 6.26
CA ALA A 180 15.18 10.78 5.60
C ALA A 180 16.16 9.77 4.99
N ASP A 181 16.24 8.56 5.55
CA ASP A 181 17.15 7.50 5.10
C ASP A 181 16.61 6.70 3.90
N ILE A 182 15.33 6.84 3.55
CA ILE A 182 14.71 6.11 2.44
C ILE A 182 15.39 6.47 1.10
N ASP A 183 15.98 5.47 0.45
CA ASP A 183 16.52 5.55 -0.91
C ASP A 183 15.55 4.89 -1.91
N VAL A 184 14.75 5.72 -2.57
CA VAL A 184 13.74 5.25 -3.53
C VAL A 184 14.32 4.55 -4.76
N ASP A 185 15.56 4.84 -5.14
CA ASP A 185 16.22 4.16 -6.25
C ASP A 185 16.61 2.73 -5.86
N ALA A 186 17.18 2.58 -4.65
CA ALA A 186 17.50 1.27 -4.08
C ALA A 186 16.22 0.43 -3.87
N ASP A 187 15.13 1.05 -3.44
CA ASP A 187 13.84 0.39 -3.24
C ASP A 187 13.26 -0.20 -4.52
N ILE A 188 13.34 0.56 -5.62
CA ILE A 188 12.88 0.09 -6.92
C ILE A 188 13.70 -1.10 -7.39
N GLU A 189 15.02 -1.09 -7.14
CA GLU A 189 15.87 -2.24 -7.48
C GLU A 189 15.56 -3.44 -6.58
N LEU A 190 15.37 -3.23 -5.28
CA LEU A 190 14.95 -4.28 -4.35
C LEU A 190 13.65 -4.94 -4.79
N LEU A 191 12.66 -4.17 -5.25
CA LEU A 191 11.42 -4.72 -5.80
C LEU A 191 11.68 -5.62 -7.02
N ARG A 192 12.56 -5.20 -7.93
CA ARG A 192 12.94 -6.02 -9.11
C ARG A 192 13.63 -7.32 -8.69
N GLU A 193 14.52 -7.27 -7.69
CA GLU A 193 15.16 -8.46 -7.12
C GLU A 193 14.14 -9.44 -6.51
N GLN A 194 13.04 -8.93 -5.96
CA GLN A 194 11.90 -9.72 -5.45
C GLN A 194 10.90 -10.14 -6.55
N GLY A 195 11.21 -9.90 -7.82
CA GLY A 195 10.35 -10.25 -8.96
C GLY A 195 9.13 -9.34 -9.12
N ILE A 196 9.14 -8.15 -8.53
CA ILE A 196 8.09 -7.13 -8.63
C ILE A 196 8.55 -6.04 -9.60
N GLU A 197 8.13 -6.15 -10.86
CA GLU A 197 8.43 -5.14 -11.87
C GLU A 197 7.29 -4.10 -11.93
N LEU A 198 7.54 -2.94 -11.32
CA LEU A 198 6.60 -1.82 -11.38
C LEU A 198 6.59 -1.23 -12.80
N GLN A 199 5.40 -0.87 -13.28
CA GLN A 199 5.31 -0.05 -14.49
C GLN A 199 6.00 1.32 -14.27
N PRO A 200 6.60 1.94 -15.30
CA PRO A 200 7.29 3.22 -15.17
C PRO A 200 6.43 4.35 -14.57
N SER A 201 5.11 4.29 -14.73
CA SER A 201 4.16 5.21 -14.08
C SER A 201 4.08 5.00 -12.57
N SER A 202 4.04 3.75 -12.10
CA SER A 202 4.03 3.42 -10.66
C SER A 202 5.38 3.73 -10.01
N GLU A 203 6.51 3.47 -10.68
CA GLU A 203 7.84 3.90 -10.18
C GLU A 203 7.91 5.42 -10.01
N ARG A 204 7.34 6.17 -10.96
CA ARG A 204 7.26 7.63 -10.88
C ARG A 204 6.41 8.08 -9.68
N VAL A 205 5.28 7.43 -9.44
CA VAL A 205 4.44 7.68 -8.26
C VAL A 205 5.25 7.47 -6.99
N LEU A 206 5.92 6.33 -6.84
CA LEU A 206 6.75 6.04 -5.68
C LEU A 206 7.84 7.10 -5.45
N ARG A 207 8.55 7.52 -6.51
CA ARG A 207 9.57 8.59 -6.44
C ARG A 207 9.00 9.93 -6.01
N VAL A 208 7.90 10.34 -6.63
CA VAL A 208 7.25 11.62 -6.32
C VAL A 208 6.75 11.63 -4.87
N CYS A 209 6.09 10.56 -4.43
CA CYS A 209 5.54 10.44 -3.09
C CYS A 209 6.63 10.36 -2.02
N THR A 210 7.70 9.60 -2.25
CA THR A 210 8.88 9.56 -1.36
C THR A 210 9.52 10.94 -1.24
N THR A 211 9.73 11.63 -2.38
CA THR A 211 10.30 12.98 -2.39
C THR A 211 9.42 13.97 -1.63
N LEU A 212 8.10 13.93 -1.84
CA LEU A 212 7.16 14.78 -1.12
C LEU A 212 7.24 14.53 0.39
N LEU A 213 7.18 13.26 0.81
CA LEU A 213 7.24 12.83 2.21
C LEU A 213 8.51 13.36 2.88
N GLN A 214 9.68 13.12 2.27
CA GLN A 214 10.97 13.56 2.81
C GLN A 214 11.06 15.08 2.95
N ARG A 215 10.65 15.81 1.90
CA ARG A 215 10.71 17.28 1.91
C ARG A 215 9.75 17.88 2.93
N ALA A 216 8.53 17.37 3.01
CA ALA A 216 7.51 17.86 3.93
C ALA A 216 7.84 17.53 5.39
N ALA A 217 8.29 16.30 5.67
CA ALA A 217 8.72 15.89 7.01
C ALA A 217 9.92 16.72 7.51
N ALA A 218 10.88 17.04 6.63
CA ALA A 218 12.05 17.85 6.97
C ALA A 218 11.69 19.29 7.41
N ILE A 219 10.60 19.85 6.88
CA ILE A 219 10.11 21.19 7.27
C ILE A 219 9.05 21.15 8.37
N GLY A 220 8.76 19.98 8.93
CA GLY A 220 7.86 19.80 10.07
C GLY A 220 6.37 19.72 9.72
N CYS A 221 6.01 19.47 8.45
CA CYS A 221 4.61 19.17 8.10
C CYS A 221 4.15 17.89 8.81
N CYS A 222 2.91 17.88 9.29
CA CYS A 222 2.31 16.68 9.86
C CYS A 222 1.78 15.74 8.75
N PRO A 223 1.55 14.45 9.04
CA PRO A 223 0.96 13.52 8.08
C PRO A 223 -0.30 14.04 7.38
N ALA A 224 -1.19 14.70 8.13
CA ALA A 224 -2.43 15.25 7.60
C ALA A 224 -2.19 16.39 6.59
N ASP A 225 -1.16 17.22 6.79
CA ASP A 225 -0.79 18.25 5.81
C ASP A 225 -0.33 17.61 4.50
N ILE A 226 0.47 16.54 4.59
CA ILE A 226 1.00 15.82 3.42
C ILE A 226 -0.15 15.11 2.69
N ALA A 227 -1.02 14.42 3.42
CA ALA A 227 -2.23 13.80 2.88
C ALA A 227 -3.10 14.84 2.15
N GLY A 228 -3.33 16.01 2.74
CA GLY A 228 -4.10 17.09 2.11
C GLY A 228 -3.49 17.63 0.80
N MET A 229 -2.17 17.49 0.60
CA MET A 229 -1.53 17.81 -0.69
C MET A 229 -1.74 16.74 -1.75
N MET A 230 -1.93 15.48 -1.33
CA MET A 230 -2.07 14.31 -2.19
C MET A 230 -3.52 14.02 -2.57
N SER A 231 -4.43 14.14 -1.61
CA SER A 231 -5.86 13.87 -1.74
C SER A 231 -6.55 14.94 -2.58
N ARG A 232 -7.48 14.53 -3.46
CA ARG A 232 -8.32 15.48 -4.18
C ARG A 232 -9.39 16.07 -3.24
N PRO A 233 -9.57 17.40 -3.17
CA PRO A 233 -10.62 18.00 -2.34
C PRO A 233 -12.04 17.72 -2.89
N MET A 234 -12.15 17.46 -4.19
CA MET A 234 -13.36 17.01 -4.87
C MET A 234 -12.97 16.08 -6.02
N PRO A 235 -13.81 15.11 -6.42
CA PRO A 235 -13.45 14.14 -7.47
C PRO A 235 -13.00 14.77 -8.79
N ASN A 236 -13.53 15.96 -9.14
CA ASN A 236 -13.25 16.69 -10.37
C ASN A 236 -12.17 17.78 -10.22
N ARG A 237 -11.51 17.88 -9.08
CA ARG A 237 -10.48 18.90 -8.81
C ARG A 237 -9.18 18.23 -8.41
N MET A 238 -8.16 18.40 -9.25
CA MET A 238 -6.81 17.89 -9.01
C MET A 238 -6.28 18.32 -7.63
N SER A 239 -5.58 17.40 -6.97
CA SER A 239 -4.79 17.68 -5.77
C SER A 239 -3.63 18.62 -6.09
N ASP A 240 -2.95 19.11 -5.06
CA ASP A 240 -1.79 19.97 -5.27
C ASP A 240 -0.61 19.20 -5.83
N LEU A 241 -0.41 17.95 -5.40
CA LEU A 241 0.61 17.07 -5.95
C LEU A 241 0.37 16.78 -7.44
N GLU A 242 -0.87 16.50 -7.84
CA GLU A 242 -1.21 16.30 -9.26
C GLU A 242 -0.90 17.52 -10.12
N LYS A 243 -1.20 18.73 -9.62
CA LYS A 243 -0.86 19.98 -10.32
C LYS A 243 0.65 20.15 -10.45
N LEU A 244 1.42 19.82 -9.41
CA LEU A 244 2.88 19.90 -9.44
C LEU A 244 3.47 18.92 -10.47
N VAL A 245 3.02 17.68 -10.48
CA VAL A 245 3.45 16.66 -11.46
C VAL A 245 3.10 17.07 -12.88
N SER A 246 1.88 17.58 -13.11
CA SER A 246 1.43 18.07 -14.42
C SER A 246 2.28 19.23 -14.94
N ARG A 247 2.61 20.20 -14.07
CA ARG A 247 3.51 21.32 -14.42
C ARG A 247 4.92 20.83 -14.75
N ALA A 248 5.48 19.94 -13.93
CA ALA A 248 6.81 19.38 -14.16
C ALA A 248 6.90 18.63 -15.51
N ALA A 249 5.89 17.81 -15.82
CA ALA A 249 5.81 17.09 -17.10
C ALA A 249 5.71 18.06 -18.30
N SER A 250 4.93 19.13 -18.15
CA SER A 250 4.79 20.17 -19.19
C SER A 250 6.12 20.87 -19.45
N SER A 251 6.86 21.25 -18.40
CA SER A 251 8.17 21.90 -18.51
C SER A 251 9.23 21.00 -19.14
N ALA A 252 9.25 19.71 -18.79
CA ALA A 252 10.16 18.73 -19.39
C ALA A 252 9.90 18.49 -20.88
N SER A 253 8.67 18.68 -21.35
CA SER A 253 8.29 18.51 -22.76
C SER A 253 8.63 19.72 -23.62
N THR A 254 8.96 20.86 -22.99
CA THR A 254 9.31 22.13 -23.65
C THR A 254 10.82 22.43 -23.65
N ALA A 255 11.63 21.61 -22.98
CA ALA A 255 13.08 21.72 -22.88
C ALA A 255 13.77 20.78 -23.89
#